data_AF-A0A2U0ADP2-F1
#
_entry.id   AF-A0A2U0ADP2-F1
#
_cell.length_a   1.000
_cell.length_b   1.000
_cell.length_c   1.000
_cell.angle_alpha   90.00
_cell.angle_beta   90.00
_cell.angle_gamma   90.00
#
_symmetry.space_group_name_H-M   'P 1'
#
loop_
_entity.id
_entity.type
_entity.pdbx_description
1 polymer ?
#
loop_
_entity_poly.entity_id
_entity_poly.type
_entity_poly.pdbx_seq_one_letter_code
_entity_poly.pdbx_strand_id
1 'polypeptide(L)'
;MRIGIYLAAFLMLAIVTGCSNKPDCFVADTIKEITAQPLNEKGLHVFLRSSGLNDKEHFYEMYKGVPVFDDCGQPGRQSISQVHVDSSVGYPQKLIVKNNRLEIVYSSDESSHSMDTIPIEVE
;
A
#
# COMPACT_ATOMS: atom_id res chain seq x y z
N MET A 1 19.70 -38.57 49.35
CA MET A 1 19.36 -37.17 49.03
C MET A 1 19.42 -37.00 47.52
N ARG A 2 18.26 -36.79 46.89
CA ARG A 2 18.03 -36.81 45.43
C ARG A 2 17.99 -35.37 44.92
N ILE A 3 19.15 -34.81 44.54
CA ILE A 3 19.25 -33.43 43.99
C ILE A 3 19.66 -33.46 42.50
N GLY A 4 19.84 -34.65 41.91
CA GLY A 4 20.39 -34.79 40.55
C GLY A 4 19.39 -34.84 39.38
N ILE A 5 18.07 -34.64 39.60
CA ILE A 5 17.06 -34.95 38.56
C ILE A 5 16.29 -33.70 38.07
N TYR A 6 16.42 -32.54 38.73
CA TYR A 6 15.60 -31.37 38.37
C TYR A 6 16.23 -30.41 37.36
N LEU A 7 17.52 -30.56 37.02
CA LEU A 7 18.20 -29.59 36.15
C LEU A 7 18.01 -29.84 34.63
N ALA A 8 17.62 -31.06 34.23
CA ALA A 8 17.49 -31.41 32.82
C ALA A 8 16.12 -31.05 32.21
N ALA A 9 15.11 -30.77 33.03
CA ALA A 9 13.74 -30.54 32.55
C ALA A 9 13.46 -29.08 32.14
N PHE A 10 14.32 -28.12 32.53
CA PHE A 10 14.07 -26.70 32.27
C PHE A 10 14.62 -26.20 30.94
N LEU A 11 15.49 -26.97 30.26
CA LEU A 11 16.13 -26.55 29.01
C LEU A 11 15.33 -26.89 27.73
N MET A 12 14.26 -27.68 27.83
CA MET A 12 13.46 -28.11 26.67
C MET A 12 12.30 -27.17 26.32
N LEU A 13 12.04 -26.12 27.10
CA LEU A 13 10.93 -25.18 26.87
C LEU A 13 11.28 -23.96 26.00
N ALA A 14 12.52 -23.84 25.51
CA ALA A 14 12.96 -22.66 24.78
C ALA A 14 12.89 -22.77 23.24
N ILE A 15 12.47 -23.92 22.67
CA ILE A 15 12.53 -24.17 21.21
C ILE A 15 11.18 -23.95 20.51
N VAL A 16 10.20 -23.32 21.17
CA VAL A 16 8.88 -23.02 20.58
C VAL A 16 8.61 -21.51 20.59
N THR A 17 9.62 -20.68 20.31
CA THR A 17 9.35 -19.30 19.89
C THR A 17 9.00 -19.37 18.41
N GLY A 18 7.69 -19.34 18.15
CA GLY A 18 7.09 -19.59 16.85
C GLY A 18 7.73 -18.81 15.71
N CYS A 19 8.09 -19.51 14.64
CA CYS A 19 8.22 -18.89 13.33
C CYS A 19 6.84 -18.36 12.94
N SER A 20 6.59 -17.06 13.14
CA SER A 20 5.50 -16.39 12.44
C SER A 20 5.83 -16.50 10.95
N ASN A 21 5.13 -17.35 10.22
CA ASN A 21 5.27 -17.50 8.76
C ASN A 21 4.69 -16.29 8.00
N LYS A 22 4.37 -15.20 8.70
CA LYS A 22 3.89 -13.95 8.13
C LYS A 22 4.99 -12.91 8.24
N PRO A 23 5.26 -12.13 7.19
CA PRO A 23 6.16 -11.00 7.30
C PRO A 23 5.64 -10.09 8.42
N ASP A 24 6.43 -9.92 9.48
CA ASP A 24 6.17 -8.90 10.50
C ASP A 24 6.52 -7.54 9.86
N CYS A 25 5.56 -6.94 9.16
CA CYS A 25 5.67 -5.54 8.79
C CYS A 25 5.61 -4.69 10.06
N PHE A 26 6.61 -3.84 10.25
CA PHE A 26 6.61 -2.87 11.34
C PHE A 26 5.38 -1.94 11.27
N VAL A 27 4.99 -1.56 10.04
CA VAL A 27 3.72 -0.88 9.72
C VAL A 27 3.27 -1.36 8.34
N ALA A 28 2.03 -1.83 8.23
CA ALA A 28 1.43 -2.20 6.95
C ALA A 28 0.99 -0.97 6.17
N ASP A 29 1.16 -1.00 4.85
CA ASP A 29 0.63 0.01 3.95
C ASP A 29 -0.90 -0.10 3.88
N THR A 30 -1.58 1.06 3.82
CA THR A 30 -3.02 1.10 3.53
C THR A 30 -3.22 1.20 2.03
N ILE A 31 -3.99 0.29 1.46
CA ILE A 31 -4.32 0.26 0.04
C ILE A 31 -5.81 0.52 -0.16
N LYS A 32 -6.15 1.44 -1.06
CA LYS A 32 -7.53 1.69 -1.47
C LYS A 32 -7.64 1.74 -2.99
N GLU A 33 -8.55 0.94 -3.54
CA GLU A 33 -8.91 1.05 -4.96
C GLU A 33 -9.75 2.32 -5.17
N ILE A 34 -9.32 3.16 -6.12
CA ILE A 34 -10.01 4.41 -6.48
C ILE A 34 -11.03 4.15 -7.59
N THR A 35 -10.73 3.21 -8.47
CA THR A 35 -11.56 2.87 -9.63
C THR A 35 -12.38 1.63 -9.37
N ALA A 36 -13.68 1.77 -9.08
CA ALA A 36 -14.56 0.61 -8.88
C ALA A 36 -14.76 -0.25 -10.14
N GLN A 37 -14.46 0.29 -11.32
CA GLN A 37 -14.51 -0.40 -12.61
C GLN A 37 -13.24 -0.10 -13.41
N PRO A 38 -12.87 -0.96 -14.36
CA PRO A 38 -11.69 -0.71 -15.18
C PRO A 38 -11.85 0.56 -16.01
N LEU A 39 -10.81 1.39 -16.05
CA LEU A 39 -10.78 2.69 -16.73
C LEU A 39 -10.85 2.59 -18.25
N ASN A 40 -10.50 1.44 -18.83
CA ASN A 40 -10.50 1.20 -20.26
C ASN A 40 -10.60 -0.30 -20.58
N GLU A 41 -10.69 -0.62 -21.88
CA GLU A 41 -10.74 -2.01 -22.38
C GLU A 41 -9.48 -2.83 -22.04
N LYS A 42 -8.36 -2.17 -21.72
CA LYS A 42 -7.14 -2.84 -21.27
C LYS A 42 -7.24 -3.32 -19.82
N GLY A 43 -8.31 -2.98 -19.13
CA GLY A 43 -8.58 -3.37 -17.76
C GLY A 43 -7.74 -2.60 -16.76
N LEU A 44 -7.51 -1.29 -16.92
CA LEU A 44 -6.68 -0.52 -15.99
C LEU A 44 -7.42 -0.12 -14.72
N HIS A 45 -6.77 -0.23 -13.57
CA HIS A 45 -7.29 0.18 -12.26
C HIS A 45 -6.27 1.07 -11.55
N VAL A 46 -6.75 2.04 -10.77
CA VAL A 46 -5.94 2.96 -9.97
C VAL A 46 -6.18 2.74 -8.49
N PHE A 47 -5.09 2.71 -7.73
CA PHE A 47 -5.05 2.51 -6.30
C PHE A 47 -4.32 3.67 -5.64
N LEU A 48 -4.76 4.04 -4.44
CA LEU A 48 -4.04 4.89 -3.52
C LEU A 48 -3.36 4.01 -2.47
N ARG A 49 -2.04 4.08 -2.42
CA ARG A 49 -1.23 3.50 -1.35
C ARG A 49 -0.82 4.59 -0.37
N SER A 50 -0.97 4.32 0.91
CA SER A 50 -0.52 5.19 2.00
C SER A 50 0.48 4.43 2.86
N SER A 51 1.71 4.93 2.93
CA SER A 51 2.85 4.30 3.59
C SER A 51 3.39 5.17 4.71
N GLY A 52 4.12 4.57 5.65
CA GLY A 52 4.79 5.29 6.75
C GLY A 52 4.03 5.22 8.07
N LEU A 53 4.70 5.53 9.18
CA LEU A 53 4.14 5.45 10.53
C LEU A 53 3.53 6.78 10.98
N ASN A 54 4.38 7.80 11.13
CA ASN A 54 4.02 9.14 11.58
C ASN A 54 3.73 10.04 10.38
N ASP A 55 4.73 10.25 9.54
CA ASP A 55 4.59 10.95 8.27
C ASP A 55 4.08 9.97 7.24
N LYS A 56 2.85 10.17 6.78
CA LYS A 56 2.25 9.33 5.74
C LYS A 56 2.65 9.86 4.37
N GLU A 57 3.22 8.99 3.55
CA GLU A 57 3.44 9.23 2.13
C GLU A 57 2.33 8.58 1.32
N HIS A 58 1.89 9.26 0.26
CA HIS A 58 0.79 8.80 -0.57
C HIS A 58 1.25 8.61 -2.02
N PHE A 59 0.84 7.50 -2.62
CA PHE A 59 1.18 7.15 -3.99
C PHE A 59 -0.08 6.73 -4.75
N TYR A 60 -0.30 7.31 -5.92
CA TYR A 60 -1.25 6.75 -6.88
C TYR A 60 -0.54 5.76 -7.77
N GLU A 61 -1.09 4.55 -7.86
CA GLU A 61 -0.50 3.42 -8.58
C GLU A 61 -1.52 2.84 -9.55
N MET A 62 -1.08 2.59 -10.78
CA MET A 62 -1.92 2.01 -11.82
C MET A 62 -1.50 0.58 -12.14
N TYR A 63 -2.47 -0.33 -12.21
CA TYR A 63 -2.27 -1.74 -12.50
C TYR A 63 -3.21 -2.22 -13.62
N LYS A 64 -2.84 -3.31 -14.29
CA LYS A 64 -3.73 -4.02 -15.22
C LYS A 64 -4.57 -5.06 -14.46
N GLY A 65 -5.80 -4.75 -14.15
CA GLY A 65 -6.68 -5.51 -13.26
C GLY A 65 -6.35 -5.24 -11.79
N VAL A 66 -7.00 -5.97 -10.88
CA VAL A 66 -6.78 -5.87 -9.44
C VAL A 66 -5.58 -6.74 -9.04
N PRO A 67 -4.46 -6.17 -8.53
CA PRO A 67 -3.35 -6.95 -7.98
C PRO A 67 -3.75 -7.60 -6.65
N VAL A 68 -3.04 -8.66 -6.27
CA VAL A 68 -3.08 -9.20 -4.91
C VAL A 68 -2.04 -8.45 -4.09
N PHE A 69 -2.41 -7.97 -2.91
CA PHE A 69 -1.50 -7.37 -1.93
C PHE A 69 -1.25 -8.38 -0.81
N ASP A 70 -0.03 -8.38 -0.28
CA ASP A 70 0.29 -9.15 0.92
C ASP A 70 -0.19 -8.46 2.20
N ASP A 71 0.05 -9.08 3.36
CA ASP A 71 -0.33 -8.54 4.68
C ASP A 71 0.37 -7.20 4.99
N CYS A 72 1.47 -6.86 4.28
CA CYS A 72 2.20 -5.61 4.41
C CYS A 72 1.70 -4.52 3.44
N GLY A 73 0.79 -4.86 2.53
CA GLY A 73 0.33 -3.99 1.45
C GLY A 73 1.29 -3.92 0.25
N GLN A 74 2.26 -4.83 0.14
CA GLN A 74 3.12 -4.93 -1.04
C GLN A 74 2.37 -5.62 -2.19
N PRO A 75 2.42 -5.08 -3.41
CA PRO A 75 1.73 -5.67 -4.54
C PRO A 75 2.49 -6.91 -5.05
N GLY A 76 1.77 -7.99 -5.36
CA GLY A 76 2.34 -9.20 -5.97
C GLY A 76 2.87 -9.02 -7.41
N ARG A 77 2.79 -7.80 -7.95
CA ARG A 77 3.31 -7.40 -9.26
C ARG A 77 3.60 -5.92 -9.30
N GLN A 78 4.48 -5.50 -10.22
CA GLN A 78 4.82 -4.10 -10.39
C GLN A 78 3.66 -3.29 -10.99
N SER A 79 3.55 -2.02 -10.59
CA SER A 79 2.64 -1.05 -11.19
C SER A 79 3.11 -0.67 -12.60
N ILE A 80 2.15 -0.32 -13.45
CA ILE A 80 2.38 0.22 -14.79
C ILE A 80 2.90 1.66 -14.69
N SER A 81 2.33 2.41 -13.76
CA SER A 81 2.72 3.78 -13.43
C SER A 81 2.50 4.01 -11.96
N GLN A 82 3.37 4.82 -11.36
CA GLN A 82 3.26 5.28 -9.98
C GLN A 82 3.61 6.76 -9.95
N VAL A 83 2.90 7.53 -9.13
CA VAL A 83 3.19 8.94 -8.89
C VAL A 83 3.04 9.26 -7.40
N HIS A 84 4.06 9.92 -6.84
CA HIS A 84 4.06 10.37 -5.46
C HIS A 84 3.24 11.66 -5.33
N VAL A 85 2.43 11.75 -4.26
CA VAL A 85 1.70 12.96 -3.90
C VAL A 85 2.66 13.92 -3.18
N ASP A 86 3.02 15.00 -3.84
CA ASP A 86 3.88 16.04 -3.27
C ASP A 86 3.02 17.16 -2.66
N SER A 87 2.88 17.12 -1.33
CA SER A 87 2.12 18.12 -0.57
C SER A 87 2.77 19.52 -0.60
N SER A 88 4.03 19.64 -1.02
CA SER A 88 4.68 20.95 -1.17
C SER A 88 4.25 21.69 -2.45
N VAL A 89 3.76 20.94 -3.45
CA VAL A 89 3.25 21.51 -4.72
C VAL A 89 1.81 21.99 -4.57
N GLY A 90 1.01 21.30 -3.76
CA GLY A 90 -0.38 21.67 -3.46
C GLY A 90 -1.24 20.44 -3.14
N TYR A 91 -2.55 20.61 -3.25
CA TYR A 91 -3.52 19.54 -3.04
C TYR A 91 -3.87 18.85 -4.37
N PRO A 92 -3.80 17.51 -4.46
CA PRO A 92 -4.26 16.78 -5.64
C PRO A 92 -5.74 17.06 -5.92
N GLN A 93 -6.05 17.47 -7.16
CA GLN A 93 -7.41 17.82 -7.59
C GLN A 93 -7.97 16.82 -8.59
N LYS A 94 -7.11 16.25 -9.45
CA LYS A 94 -7.50 15.31 -10.51
C LYS A 94 -6.32 14.41 -10.87
N LEU A 95 -6.62 13.17 -11.25
CA LEU A 95 -5.66 12.29 -11.89
C LEU A 95 -5.93 12.23 -13.39
N ILE A 96 -4.86 12.32 -14.18
CA ILE A 96 -4.93 12.12 -15.63
C ILE A 96 -4.24 10.80 -15.96
N VAL A 97 -4.93 9.95 -16.71
CA VAL A 97 -4.41 8.70 -17.25
C VAL A 97 -4.20 8.87 -18.75
N LYS A 98 -2.94 8.98 -19.16
CA LYS A 98 -2.56 9.22 -20.55
C LYS A 98 -1.40 8.32 -20.95
N ASN A 99 -1.51 7.61 -22.07
CA ASN A 99 -0.44 6.75 -22.59
C ASN A 99 0.13 5.77 -21.54
N ASN A 100 -0.74 5.15 -20.74
CA ASN A 100 -0.38 4.28 -19.61
C ASN A 100 0.47 4.97 -18.51
N ARG A 101 0.38 6.30 -18.36
CA ARG A 101 0.99 7.06 -17.27
C ARG A 101 -0.08 7.72 -16.41
N LEU A 102 0.23 7.86 -15.12
CA LEU A 102 -0.52 8.66 -14.17
C LEU A 102 0.14 10.03 -13.99
N GLU A 103 -0.65 11.08 -14.04
CA GLU A 103 -0.27 12.45 -13.74
C GLU A 103 -1.21 13.03 -12.69
N ILE A 104 -0.68 13.84 -11.77
CA ILE A 104 -1.48 14.54 -10.75
C ILE A 104 -1.60 16.00 -11.17
N VAL A 105 -2.84 16.49 -11.26
CA VAL A 105 -3.11 17.93 -11.35
C VAL A 105 -3.29 18.46 -9.93
N TYR A 106 -2.48 19.45 -9.57
CA TYR A 106 -2.48 20.08 -8.26
C TYR A 106 -3.25 21.40 -8.29
N SER A 107 -3.86 21.75 -7.15
CA SER A 107 -4.44 23.06 -6.87
C SER A 107 -3.77 23.67 -5.64
N SER A 108 -3.69 25.00 -5.61
CA SER A 108 -3.30 25.75 -4.41
C SER A 108 -4.40 25.81 -3.36
N ASP A 109 -5.65 25.64 -3.78
CA ASP A 109 -6.81 25.65 -2.89
C ASP A 109 -6.98 24.26 -2.28
N GLU A 110 -7.37 24.22 -1.00
CA GLU A 110 -7.74 22.96 -0.36
C GLU A 110 -8.84 22.27 -1.15
N SER A 111 -8.50 21.09 -1.64
CA SER A 111 -9.42 20.22 -2.36
C SER A 111 -10.57 19.83 -1.43
N SER A 112 -11.81 20.00 -1.90
CA SER A 112 -12.99 19.43 -1.23
C SER A 112 -13.05 17.89 -1.37
N HIS A 113 -12.23 17.31 -2.25
CA HIS A 113 -12.10 15.87 -2.43
C HIS A 113 -11.04 15.30 -1.49
N SER A 114 -11.40 14.21 -0.81
CA SER A 114 -10.43 13.36 -0.15
C SER A 114 -9.54 12.66 -1.19
N MET A 115 -8.31 12.30 -0.81
CA MET A 115 -7.35 11.62 -1.72
C MET A 115 -7.92 10.35 -2.35
N ASP A 116 -8.85 9.70 -1.67
CA ASP A 116 -9.50 8.48 -2.13
C ASP A 116 -10.75 8.68 -2.99
N THR A 117 -11.14 9.93 -3.28
CA THR A 117 -12.30 10.29 -4.11
C THR A 117 -11.95 11.27 -5.24
N ILE A 118 -10.66 11.41 -5.55
CA ILE A 118 -10.20 12.31 -6.59
C ILE A 118 -10.72 11.87 -7.96
N PRO A 119 -11.26 12.80 -8.77
CA PRO A 119 -11.71 12.49 -10.12
C PRO A 119 -10.56 12.01 -11.01
N ILE A 120 -10.85 11.04 -11.87
CA ILE A 120 -9.91 10.48 -12.83
C ILE A 120 -10.42 10.80 -14.24
N GLU A 121 -9.53 11.35 -15.08
CA GLU A 121 -9.76 11.58 -16.50
C GLU A 121 -8.85 10.68 -17.33
N VAL A 122 -9.39 10.09 -18.40
CA VAL A 122 -8.67 9.18 -19.29
C VAL A 122 -8.54 9.82 -20.67
N GLU A 123 -7.32 9.97 -21.15
CA GLU A 123 -6.96 10.55 -22.46
C GLU A 123 -6.38 9.51 -23.43
#